data_AF-A0A7Y9E853-F1
#
_entry.id   AF-A0A7Y9E853-F1
#
_cell.length_a   1.000
_cell.length_b   1.000
_cell.length_c   1.000
_cell.angle_alpha   90.00
_cell.angle_beta   90.00
_cell.angle_gamma   90.00
#
_symmetry.space_group_name_H-M   'P 1'
#
loop_
_entity.id
_entity.type
_entity.pdbx_description
1 polymer ?
#
loop_
_entity_poly.entity_id
_entity_poly.type
_entity_poly.pdbx_seq_one_letter_code
_entity_poly.pdbx_strand_id
1 'polypeptide(L)'
;MTVSTRDSVVAARTEVPTRAPSVVRWTALCAAAEALGMTAAAGASRVGHTLADRTGLLGGAGAALAVVVVGGLVEGVALGSAQAWPLGRWLPAFRRGRYVLATVLVAGIGWAGASAPAVLTGEGGGTGPPFSLVLPGAAGLGLLMGALLGSVQAIALRGATSHPWRWVAANALAWPPAMVVIFVGAGLPSADTPLALLLLDGAVTGAVAGAVLGVVTGWHLASLTGPPAHNRVVLDLLASPWRGRLDRRVLGLEVRGRATGRRYRLPVQYAVDDDGLVVVPGRPERKTWWTNLTAPATPVAVLWGGDWVPGAAEVLRPGRPGYEHARTTYARRWRRTRLPAAQPVVRIRYAGPRIESRAGNP
;
A
#
# COMPACT_ATOMS: atom_id res chain seq x y z
N MET A 1 -0.24 49.56 -36.13
CA MET A 1 -0.87 49.72 -34.80
C MET A 1 -2.23 49.06 -34.86
N THR A 2 -2.31 47.79 -34.43
CA THR A 2 -3.53 47.11 -33.91
C THR A 2 -3.09 45.73 -33.44
N VAL A 3 -2.93 45.62 -32.13
CA VAL A 3 -2.63 44.40 -31.39
C VAL A 3 -3.87 43.51 -31.45
N SER A 4 -3.75 42.30 -32.02
CA SER A 4 -4.81 41.28 -31.92
C SER A 4 -4.57 40.42 -30.68
N THR A 5 -5.11 40.87 -29.55
CA THR A 5 -5.22 40.15 -28.28
C THR A 5 -6.23 38.99 -28.40
N ARG A 6 -5.83 37.85 -28.95
CA ARG A 6 -6.65 36.61 -28.95
C ARG A 6 -5.90 35.31 -28.61
N ASP A 7 -4.73 35.40 -27.99
CA ASP A 7 -3.93 34.20 -27.62
C ASP A 7 -3.83 33.94 -26.10
N SER A 8 -4.75 34.45 -25.29
CA SER A 8 -4.59 34.40 -23.83
C SER A 8 -5.83 34.00 -23.04
N VAL A 9 -6.65 33.05 -23.49
CA VAL A 9 -7.55 32.30 -22.59
C VAL A 9 -7.81 30.91 -23.18
N VAL A 10 -7.04 29.89 -22.79
CA VAL A 10 -7.46 28.56 -22.27
C VAL A 10 -6.17 27.81 -21.89
N ALA A 11 -5.45 28.33 -20.89
CA ALA A 11 -4.44 27.57 -20.15
C ALA A 11 -5.04 27.12 -18.81
N ALA A 12 -6.20 26.49 -18.85
CA ALA A 12 -6.70 25.71 -17.71
C ALA A 12 -6.19 24.28 -17.85
N ARG A 13 -4.88 24.08 -17.73
CA ARG A 13 -4.36 22.78 -17.27
C ARG A 13 -4.79 22.65 -15.81
N THR A 14 -5.97 22.10 -15.60
CA THR A 14 -6.24 21.40 -14.34
C THR A 14 -5.27 20.23 -14.31
N GLU A 15 -4.11 20.44 -13.68
CA GLU A 15 -3.18 19.36 -13.33
C GLU A 15 -3.97 18.35 -12.48
N VAL A 16 -4.41 17.28 -13.12
CA VAL A 16 -4.95 16.11 -12.43
C VAL A 16 -3.86 15.67 -11.45
N PRO A 17 -4.12 15.58 -10.13
CA PRO A 17 -3.08 15.21 -9.18
C PRO A 17 -2.53 13.82 -9.51
N THR A 18 -1.37 13.74 -10.14
CA THR A 18 -0.70 12.49 -10.56
C THR A 18 0.09 11.84 -9.41
N ARG A 19 -0.24 12.18 -8.16
CA ARG A 19 0.45 11.67 -6.97
C ARG A 19 -0.51 10.92 -6.07
N ALA A 20 0.00 9.82 -5.50
CA ALA A 20 -0.72 9.06 -4.49
C ALA A 20 -1.08 9.98 -3.31
N PRO A 21 -2.19 9.69 -2.60
CA PRO A 21 -2.54 10.40 -1.37
C PRO A 21 -1.36 10.41 -0.38
N SER A 22 -1.18 11.52 0.33
CA SER A 22 -0.18 11.57 1.40
C SER A 22 -0.58 10.65 2.55
N VAL A 23 0.41 10.04 3.21
CA VAL A 23 0.17 9.13 4.35
C VAL A 23 -0.61 9.86 5.44
N VAL A 24 -0.23 11.08 5.80
CA VAL A 24 -0.92 11.88 6.83
C VAL A 24 -2.40 12.06 6.53
N ARG A 25 -2.74 12.47 5.29
CA ARG A 25 -4.14 12.68 4.90
C ARG A 25 -4.92 11.37 4.89
N TRP A 26 -4.29 10.31 4.38
CA TRP A 26 -4.89 8.98 4.37
C TRP A 26 -5.16 8.46 5.79
N THR A 27 -4.21 8.63 6.69
CA THR A 27 -4.31 8.30 8.11
C THR A 27 -5.44 9.05 8.78
N ALA A 28 -5.54 10.37 8.59
CA ALA A 28 -6.61 11.17 9.17
C ALA A 28 -8.01 10.72 8.69
N LEU A 29 -8.14 10.37 7.41
CA LEU A 29 -9.40 9.85 6.84
C LEU A 29 -9.77 8.48 7.44
N CYS A 30 -8.81 7.58 7.61
CA CYS A 30 -9.06 6.28 8.23
C CYS A 30 -9.42 6.44 9.72
N ALA A 31 -8.68 7.27 10.46
CA ALA A 31 -8.96 7.57 11.86
C ALA A 31 -10.37 8.14 12.07
N ALA A 32 -10.79 9.11 11.25
CA ALA A 32 -12.13 9.69 11.33
C ALA A 32 -13.23 8.67 11.01
N ALA A 33 -13.01 7.81 10.02
CA ALA A 33 -13.97 6.79 9.62
C ALA A 33 -14.14 5.70 10.69
N GLU A 34 -13.04 5.21 11.25
CA GLU A 34 -13.05 4.21 12.31
C GLU A 34 -13.60 4.78 13.62
N ALA A 35 -13.31 6.04 13.95
CA ALA A 35 -13.93 6.73 15.08
C ALA A 35 -15.46 6.74 14.94
N LEU A 36 -15.97 7.08 13.76
CA LEU A 36 -17.41 7.05 13.47
C LEU A 36 -17.99 5.63 13.56
N GLY A 37 -17.30 4.64 12.97
CA GLY A 37 -17.72 3.24 13.00
C GLY A 37 -17.79 2.67 14.41
N MET A 38 -16.72 2.82 15.20
CA MET A 38 -16.65 2.34 16.58
C MET A 38 -17.63 3.07 17.51
N THR A 39 -17.87 4.37 17.30
CA THR A 39 -18.91 5.10 18.04
C THR A 39 -20.30 4.54 17.73
N ALA A 40 -20.60 4.27 16.45
CA ALA A 40 -21.87 3.69 16.04
C ALA A 40 -22.05 2.26 16.59
N ALA A 41 -20.99 1.45 16.57
CA ALA A 41 -21.00 0.11 17.15
C ALA A 41 -21.22 0.13 18.68
N ALA A 42 -20.55 1.03 19.40
CA ALA A 42 -20.73 1.19 20.85
C ALA A 42 -22.17 1.58 21.20
N GLY A 43 -22.75 2.52 20.44
CA GLY A 43 -24.17 2.89 20.58
C GLY A 43 -25.12 1.74 20.24
N ALA A 44 -24.85 1.01 19.16
CA ALA A 44 -25.63 -0.14 18.74
C ALA A 44 -25.58 -1.29 19.75
N SER A 45 -24.43 -1.53 20.38
CA SER A 45 -24.28 -2.50 21.48
C SER A 45 -25.17 -2.13 22.67
N ARG A 46 -25.18 -0.86 23.10
CA ARG A 46 -26.06 -0.39 24.18
C ARG A 46 -27.54 -0.65 23.88
N VAL A 47 -27.99 -0.31 22.67
CA VAL A 47 -29.37 -0.55 22.24
C VAL A 47 -29.65 -2.05 22.12
N GLY A 48 -28.70 -2.82 21.60
CA GLY A 48 -28.77 -4.27 21.46
C GLY A 48 -29.03 -4.99 22.79
N HIS A 49 -28.32 -4.63 23.85
CA HIS A 49 -28.57 -5.18 25.20
C HIS A 49 -30.01 -4.93 25.66
N THR A 50 -30.52 -3.70 25.52
CA THR A 50 -31.90 -3.37 25.93
C THR A 50 -32.98 -4.12 25.13
N LEU A 51 -32.66 -4.57 23.91
CA LEU A 51 -33.55 -5.34 23.05
C LEU A 51 -33.45 -6.85 23.31
N ALA A 52 -32.25 -7.35 23.62
CA ALA A 52 -32.03 -8.74 23.98
C ALA A 52 -32.82 -9.14 25.23
N ASP A 53 -32.98 -8.20 26.18
CA ASP A 53 -33.76 -8.39 27.41
C ASP A 53 -35.28 -8.41 27.19
N ARG A 54 -35.78 -8.01 26.00
CA ARG A 54 -37.22 -7.99 25.68
C ARG A 54 -37.66 -9.30 25.03
N THR A 55 -38.56 -10.02 25.68
CA THR A 55 -39.23 -11.20 25.13
C THR A 55 -40.39 -10.79 24.20
N GLY A 56 -40.32 -11.12 22.90
CA GLY A 56 -41.37 -10.76 21.92
C GLY A 56 -41.10 -11.19 20.46
N LEU A 57 -42.15 -11.12 19.61
CA LEU A 57 -42.50 -11.89 18.39
C LEU A 57 -41.44 -12.21 17.30
N LEU A 58 -40.23 -11.63 17.32
CA LEU A 58 -39.14 -11.98 16.39
C LEU A 58 -37.89 -12.56 17.08
N GLY A 59 -37.98 -12.84 18.39
CA GLY A 59 -36.85 -13.25 19.22
C GLY A 59 -35.93 -12.05 19.50
N GLY A 60 -35.86 -11.58 20.75
CA GLY A 60 -35.05 -10.41 21.15
C GLY A 60 -33.59 -10.49 20.67
N ALA A 61 -33.04 -11.71 20.60
CA ALA A 61 -31.73 -12.00 20.02
C ALA A 61 -31.61 -11.59 18.53
N GLY A 62 -32.61 -11.89 17.69
CA GLY A 62 -32.57 -11.54 16.27
C GLY A 62 -32.58 -10.02 16.03
N ALA A 63 -33.40 -9.30 16.81
CA ALA A 63 -33.45 -7.84 16.76
C ALA A 63 -32.16 -7.19 17.27
N ALA A 64 -31.59 -7.71 18.37
CA ALA A 64 -30.31 -7.24 18.91
C ALA A 64 -29.16 -7.44 17.89
N LEU A 65 -29.08 -8.62 17.27
CA LEU A 65 -28.08 -8.89 16.23
C LEU A 65 -28.25 -7.96 15.03
N ALA A 66 -29.48 -7.72 14.58
CA ALA A 66 -29.76 -6.80 13.47
C ALA A 66 -29.28 -5.37 13.78
N VAL A 67 -29.54 -4.86 14.99
CA VAL A 67 -29.10 -3.52 15.42
C VAL A 67 -27.57 -3.43 15.44
N VAL A 68 -26.88 -4.43 16.00
CA VAL A 68 -25.41 -4.44 16.04
C VAL A 68 -24.82 -4.50 14.64
N VAL A 69 -25.38 -5.33 13.75
CA VAL A 69 -24.95 -5.40 12.34
C VAL A 69 -25.16 -4.07 11.64
N VAL A 70 -26.32 -3.42 11.82
CA VAL A 70 -26.58 -2.08 11.24
C VAL A 70 -25.59 -1.04 11.77
N GLY A 71 -25.27 -1.07 13.06
CA GLY A 71 -24.21 -0.25 13.64
C GLY A 71 -22.86 -0.49 12.98
N GLY A 72 -22.51 -1.74 12.75
CA GLY A 72 -21.29 -2.14 12.05
C GLY A 72 -21.24 -1.76 10.56
N LEU A 73 -22.38 -1.72 9.86
CA LEU A 73 -22.44 -1.26 8.48
C LEU A 73 -22.05 0.22 8.34
N VAL A 74 -22.26 1.04 9.38
CA VAL A 74 -21.80 2.44 9.42
C VAL A 74 -20.28 2.51 9.26
N GLU A 75 -19.53 1.64 9.93
CA GLU A 75 -18.07 1.52 9.77
C GLU A 75 -17.70 1.21 8.31
N GLY A 76 -18.34 0.20 7.72
CA GLY A 76 -18.08 -0.20 6.33
C GLY A 76 -18.33 0.92 5.32
N VAL A 77 -19.41 1.70 5.51
CA VAL A 77 -19.73 2.87 4.68
C VAL A 77 -18.71 3.98 4.90
N ALA A 78 -18.40 4.30 6.15
CA ALA A 78 -17.48 5.38 6.52
C ALA A 78 -16.07 5.11 6.00
N LEU A 79 -15.51 3.94 6.31
CA LEU A 79 -14.16 3.54 5.91
C LEU A 79 -14.07 3.41 4.39
N GLY A 80 -15.04 2.72 3.78
CA GLY A 80 -15.09 2.54 2.34
C GLY A 80 -15.13 3.88 1.60
N SER A 81 -15.94 4.83 2.09
CA SER A 81 -16.06 6.17 1.49
C SER A 81 -14.81 7.02 1.69
N ALA A 82 -14.27 7.01 2.92
CA ALA A 82 -13.07 7.74 3.29
C ALA A 82 -11.84 7.30 2.48
N GLN A 83 -11.71 6.00 2.19
CA GLN A 83 -10.66 5.44 1.33
C GLN A 83 -10.95 5.64 -0.16
N ALA A 84 -12.20 5.47 -0.62
CA ALA A 84 -12.56 5.57 -2.03
C ALA A 84 -12.44 7.00 -2.57
N TRP A 85 -12.67 8.03 -1.75
CA TRP A 85 -12.60 9.43 -2.17
C TRP A 85 -11.20 9.86 -2.68
N PRO A 86 -10.12 9.70 -1.90
CA PRO A 86 -8.78 10.05 -2.37
C PRO A 86 -8.29 9.10 -3.47
N LEU A 87 -8.65 7.81 -3.43
CA LEU A 87 -8.34 6.86 -4.50
C LEU A 87 -8.96 7.29 -5.83
N GLY A 88 -10.21 7.72 -5.83
CA GLY A 88 -10.90 8.18 -7.04
C GLY A 88 -10.52 9.57 -7.52
N ARG A 89 -9.62 10.27 -6.81
CA ARG A 89 -8.93 11.46 -7.35
C ARG A 89 -7.57 11.12 -7.94
N TRP A 90 -6.94 10.07 -7.42
CA TRP A 90 -5.63 9.62 -7.86
C TRP A 90 -5.70 8.67 -9.07
N LEU A 91 -6.74 7.84 -9.17
CA LEU A 91 -6.87 6.77 -10.15
C LEU A 91 -8.05 7.02 -11.10
N PRO A 92 -7.82 7.45 -12.36
CA PRO A 92 -8.90 7.82 -13.28
C PRO A 92 -9.88 6.69 -13.61
N ALA A 93 -9.41 5.44 -13.68
CA ALA A 93 -10.24 4.27 -13.98
C ALA A 93 -10.91 3.64 -12.74
N PHE A 94 -10.75 4.25 -11.56
CA PHE A 94 -11.25 3.69 -10.30
C PHE A 94 -12.74 3.95 -10.09
N ARG A 95 -13.49 2.88 -9.76
CA ARG A 95 -14.93 2.95 -9.52
C ARG A 95 -15.22 2.98 -8.01
N ARG A 96 -15.43 4.18 -7.47
CA ARG A 96 -15.67 4.41 -6.03
C ARG A 96 -16.77 3.52 -5.45
N GLY A 97 -17.92 3.43 -6.13
CA GLY A 97 -19.07 2.66 -5.65
C GLY A 97 -18.77 1.17 -5.45
N ARG A 98 -17.98 0.55 -6.33
CA ARG A 98 -17.60 -0.88 -6.18
C ARG A 98 -16.71 -1.10 -4.96
N TYR A 99 -15.85 -0.14 -4.67
CA TYR A 99 -14.94 -0.21 -3.51
C TYR A 99 -15.69 -0.02 -2.19
N VAL A 100 -16.63 0.95 -2.15
CA VAL A 100 -17.49 1.16 -0.97
C VAL A 100 -18.34 -0.08 -0.73
N LEU A 101 -19.03 -0.60 -1.75
CA LEU A 101 -19.85 -1.81 -1.62
C LEU A 101 -19.04 -3.01 -1.13
N ALA A 102 -17.85 -3.23 -1.68
CA ALA A 102 -16.94 -4.28 -1.21
C ALA A 102 -16.63 -4.16 0.29
N THR A 103 -16.40 -2.93 0.76
CA THR A 103 -16.08 -2.66 2.17
C THR A 103 -17.28 -2.90 3.07
N VAL A 104 -18.46 -2.42 2.66
CA VAL A 104 -19.73 -2.61 3.38
C VAL A 104 -20.09 -4.08 3.52
N LEU A 105 -19.95 -4.88 2.45
CA LEU A 105 -20.27 -6.31 2.48
C LEU A 105 -19.36 -7.08 3.45
N VAL A 106 -18.05 -6.82 3.41
CA VAL A 106 -17.10 -7.48 4.31
C VAL A 106 -17.31 -7.03 5.76
N ALA A 107 -17.56 -5.74 6.00
CA ALA A 107 -17.90 -5.23 7.32
C ALA A 107 -19.17 -5.90 7.88
N GLY A 108 -20.23 -6.00 7.07
CA GLY A 108 -21.47 -6.67 7.47
C GLY A 108 -21.26 -8.14 7.85
N ILE A 109 -20.46 -8.88 7.08
CA ILE A 109 -20.10 -10.27 7.40
C ILE A 109 -19.28 -10.33 8.70
N GLY A 110 -18.31 -9.44 8.87
CA GLY A 110 -17.46 -9.38 10.07
C GLY A 110 -18.28 -9.11 11.33
N TRP A 111 -19.14 -8.09 11.30
CA TRP A 111 -20.00 -7.72 12.42
C TRP A 111 -21.05 -8.79 12.74
N ALA A 112 -21.66 -9.39 11.72
CA ALA A 112 -22.61 -10.50 11.92
C ALA A 112 -21.92 -11.72 12.56
N GLY A 113 -20.75 -12.10 12.06
CA GLY A 113 -19.99 -13.25 12.55
C GLY A 113 -19.42 -13.04 13.96
N ALA A 114 -18.89 -11.86 14.25
CA ALA A 114 -18.32 -11.54 15.56
C ALA A 114 -19.40 -11.38 16.65
N SER A 115 -20.58 -10.86 16.29
CA SER A 115 -21.65 -10.57 17.27
C SER A 115 -22.60 -11.76 17.49
N ALA A 116 -22.68 -12.69 16.53
CA ALA A 116 -23.60 -13.83 16.63
C ALA A 116 -23.37 -14.71 17.88
N PRO A 117 -22.14 -15.11 18.26
CA PRO A 117 -21.94 -15.92 19.45
C PRO A 117 -22.46 -15.25 20.73
N ALA A 118 -22.12 -13.97 20.95
CA ALA A 118 -22.53 -13.22 22.14
C ALA A 118 -24.07 -13.11 22.26
N VAL A 119 -24.77 -12.96 21.14
CA VAL A 119 -26.23 -12.84 21.10
C VAL A 119 -26.93 -14.20 21.23
N LEU A 120 -26.34 -15.27 20.68
CA LEU A 120 -26.97 -16.60 20.63
C LEU A 120 -26.76 -17.43 21.89
N THR A 121 -25.62 -17.31 22.57
CA THR A 121 -25.35 -18.12 23.77
C THR A 121 -25.99 -17.55 25.02
N GLY A 122 -26.44 -16.28 24.98
CA GLY A 122 -26.67 -15.49 26.18
C GLY A 122 -25.37 -15.31 26.96
N GLU A 123 -25.18 -14.21 27.67
CA GLU A 123 -24.05 -14.09 28.58
C GLU A 123 -24.25 -15.07 29.76
N GLY A 124 -23.80 -16.32 29.59
CA GLY A 124 -23.62 -17.22 30.72
C GLY A 124 -22.59 -16.60 31.64
N GLY A 125 -22.97 -16.34 32.90
CA GLY A 125 -22.22 -15.57 33.91
C GLY A 125 -20.88 -16.16 34.36
N GLY A 126 -19.99 -16.45 33.41
CA GLY A 126 -18.59 -16.78 33.62
C GLY A 126 -17.70 -15.56 33.44
N THR A 127 -16.56 -15.54 34.13
CA THR A 127 -15.48 -14.59 33.87
C THR A 127 -15.05 -14.70 32.40
N GLY A 128 -15.06 -13.58 31.67
CA GLY A 128 -14.63 -13.53 30.27
C GLY A 128 -13.21 -14.08 30.07
N PRO A 129 -12.86 -14.47 28.82
CA PRO A 129 -11.54 -15.02 28.53
C PRO A 129 -10.43 -14.03 28.92
N PRO A 130 -9.29 -14.50 29.46
CA PRO A 130 -8.20 -13.63 29.86
C PRO A 130 -7.60 -12.90 28.64
N PHE A 131 -7.09 -11.68 28.84
CA PHE A 131 -6.47 -10.87 27.78
C PHE A 131 -5.35 -11.61 27.03
N SER A 132 -4.65 -12.53 27.68
CA SER A 132 -3.62 -13.37 27.04
C SER A 132 -4.16 -14.25 25.90
N LEU A 133 -5.46 -14.58 25.91
CA LEU A 133 -6.13 -15.30 24.82
C LEU A 133 -6.86 -14.33 23.87
N VAL A 134 -7.44 -13.26 24.40
CA VAL A 134 -8.17 -12.26 23.61
C VAL A 134 -7.25 -11.53 22.64
N LEU A 135 -6.06 -11.09 23.05
CA LEU A 135 -5.19 -10.27 22.19
C LEU A 135 -4.61 -11.06 21.00
N PRO A 136 -4.08 -12.30 21.15
CA PRO A 136 -3.72 -13.12 20.00
C PRO A 136 -4.91 -13.48 19.11
N GLY A 137 -6.08 -13.74 19.71
CA GLY A 137 -7.33 -13.96 18.99
C GLY A 137 -7.73 -12.76 18.13
N ALA A 138 -7.67 -11.56 18.70
CA ALA A 138 -7.94 -10.30 18.00
C ALA A 138 -6.94 -10.05 16.87
N ALA A 139 -5.66 -10.30 17.09
CA ALA A 139 -4.64 -10.19 16.05
C ALA A 139 -4.89 -11.21 14.91
N GLY A 140 -5.24 -12.45 15.25
CA GLY A 140 -5.58 -13.50 14.28
C GLY A 140 -6.84 -13.18 13.48
N LEU A 141 -7.88 -12.68 14.15
CA LEU A 141 -9.11 -12.19 13.50
C LEU A 141 -8.81 -11.01 12.58
N GLY A 142 -7.98 -10.06 13.03
CA GLY A 142 -7.52 -8.94 12.22
C GLY A 142 -6.74 -9.39 10.98
N LEU A 143 -5.87 -10.40 11.10
CA LEU A 143 -5.16 -10.96 9.94
C LEU A 143 -6.13 -11.55 8.92
N LEU A 144 -7.08 -12.37 9.39
CA LEU A 144 -8.08 -13.02 8.56
C LEU A 144 -8.98 -12.00 7.87
N MET A 145 -9.59 -11.10 8.64
CA MET A 145 -10.51 -10.10 8.13
C MET A 145 -9.82 -9.06 7.25
N GLY A 146 -8.59 -8.66 7.59
CA GLY A 146 -7.77 -7.80 6.76
C GLY A 146 -7.42 -8.43 5.42
N ALA A 147 -7.05 -9.72 5.41
CA ALA A 147 -6.80 -10.43 4.16
C ALA A 147 -8.08 -10.57 3.31
N LEU A 148 -9.23 -10.84 3.93
CA LEU A 148 -10.52 -10.91 3.25
C LEU A 148 -10.91 -9.55 2.65
N LEU A 149 -10.95 -8.49 3.47
CA LEU A 149 -11.26 -7.14 3.04
C LEU A 149 -10.33 -6.68 1.92
N GLY A 150 -9.03 -6.84 2.12
CA GLY A 150 -8.01 -6.49 1.13
C GLY A 150 -8.21 -7.24 -0.18
N SER A 151 -8.63 -8.50 -0.15
CA SER A 151 -8.91 -9.31 -1.34
C SER A 151 -10.12 -8.81 -2.12
N VAL A 152 -11.23 -8.53 -1.44
CA VAL A 152 -12.45 -8.01 -2.09
C VAL A 152 -12.21 -6.60 -2.64
N GLN A 153 -11.56 -5.72 -1.87
CA GLN A 153 -11.17 -4.39 -2.34
C GLN A 153 -10.15 -4.45 -3.48
N ALA A 154 -9.23 -5.43 -3.50
CA ALA A 154 -8.28 -5.62 -4.59
C ALA A 154 -8.99 -5.93 -5.92
N ILE A 155 -10.14 -6.62 -5.90
CA ILE A 155 -10.99 -6.81 -7.09
C ILE A 155 -11.50 -5.46 -7.61
N ALA A 156 -11.96 -4.57 -6.71
CA ALA A 156 -12.40 -3.22 -7.09
C ALA A 156 -11.25 -2.33 -7.61
N LEU A 157 -10.00 -2.61 -7.21
CA LEU A 157 -8.79 -1.93 -7.69
C LEU A 157 -8.24 -2.50 -9.01
N ARG A 158 -8.78 -3.62 -9.51
CA ARG A 158 -8.37 -4.19 -10.81
C ARG A 158 -8.69 -3.21 -11.93
N GLY A 159 -7.75 -3.08 -12.88
CA GLY A 159 -7.85 -2.14 -13.99
C GLY A 159 -7.45 -0.69 -13.64
N ALA A 160 -7.62 -0.27 -12.37
CA ALA A 160 -7.18 1.04 -11.91
C ALA A 160 -5.71 1.06 -11.45
N THR A 161 -5.19 -0.09 -11.00
CA THR A 161 -3.83 -0.22 -10.46
C THR A 161 -3.02 -1.31 -11.16
N SER A 162 -1.70 -1.23 -11.06
CA SER A 162 -0.78 -2.20 -11.66
C SER A 162 -0.61 -3.46 -10.82
N HIS A 163 -0.71 -3.32 -9.49
CA HIS A 163 -0.44 -4.36 -8.51
C HIS A 163 -1.53 -4.40 -7.42
N PRO A 164 -2.81 -4.67 -7.77
CA PRO A 164 -3.91 -4.67 -6.81
C PRO A 164 -3.71 -5.68 -5.67
N TRP A 165 -3.00 -6.79 -5.93
CA TRP A 165 -2.69 -7.80 -4.92
C TRP A 165 -1.86 -7.27 -3.74
N ARG A 166 -1.09 -6.19 -3.92
CA ARG A 166 -0.33 -5.56 -2.82
C ARG A 166 -1.24 -4.95 -1.77
N TRP A 167 -2.46 -4.59 -2.18
CA TRP A 167 -3.48 -4.10 -1.26
C TRP A 167 -3.93 -5.16 -0.25
N VAL A 168 -3.92 -6.43 -0.66
CA VAL A 168 -4.22 -7.56 0.24
C VAL A 168 -3.19 -7.64 1.36
N ALA A 169 -1.90 -7.63 1.00
CA ALA A 169 -0.82 -7.65 1.97
C ALA A 169 -0.83 -6.41 2.90
N ALA A 170 -1.14 -5.23 2.35
CA ALA A 170 -1.26 -4.01 3.14
C ALA A 170 -2.37 -4.11 4.20
N ASN A 171 -3.55 -4.62 3.84
CA ASN A 171 -4.65 -4.80 4.80
C ASN A 171 -4.34 -5.93 5.80
N ALA A 172 -3.81 -7.06 5.34
CA ALA A 172 -3.44 -8.18 6.20
C ALA A 172 -2.39 -7.78 7.26
N LEU A 173 -1.51 -6.81 6.95
CA LEU A 173 -0.53 -6.26 7.90
C LEU A 173 -1.15 -5.21 8.85
N ALA A 174 -2.12 -4.43 8.35
CA ALA A 174 -2.66 -3.29 9.08
C ALA A 174 -3.72 -3.67 10.12
N TRP A 175 -4.56 -4.67 9.81
CA TRP A 175 -5.67 -5.06 10.66
C TRP A 175 -5.31 -5.79 11.95
N PRO A 176 -4.27 -6.64 12.05
CA PRO A 176 -3.90 -7.27 13.32
C PRO A 176 -3.66 -6.27 14.47
N PRO A 177 -2.80 -5.24 14.34
CA PRO A 177 -2.63 -4.27 15.41
C PRO A 177 -3.86 -3.37 15.61
N ALA A 178 -4.62 -3.05 14.54
CA ALA A 178 -5.86 -2.28 14.68
C ALA A 178 -6.92 -3.06 15.50
N MET A 179 -7.09 -4.35 15.25
CA MET A 179 -8.00 -5.21 16.02
C MET A 179 -7.56 -5.35 17.47
N VAL A 180 -6.26 -5.45 17.74
CA VAL A 180 -5.76 -5.43 19.13
C VAL A 180 -6.18 -4.14 19.84
N VAL A 181 -6.06 -2.98 19.19
CA VAL A 181 -6.53 -1.70 19.76
C VAL A 181 -8.03 -1.72 20.00
N ILE A 182 -8.82 -2.20 19.03
CA ILE A 182 -10.29 -2.29 19.13
C ILE A 182 -10.71 -3.16 20.31
N PHE A 183 -10.13 -4.35 20.46
CA PHE A 183 -10.47 -5.27 21.55
C PHE A 183 -10.01 -4.76 22.92
N VAL A 184 -8.87 -4.06 22.99
CA VAL A 184 -8.46 -3.39 24.23
C VAL A 184 -9.48 -2.31 24.61
N GLY A 185 -9.84 -1.43 23.68
CA GLY A 185 -10.82 -0.36 23.92
C GLY A 185 -12.19 -0.90 24.31
N ALA A 186 -12.71 -1.87 23.56
CA ALA A 186 -14.00 -2.51 23.84
C ALA A 186 -14.06 -3.21 25.21
N GLY A 187 -12.91 -3.55 25.80
CA GLY A 187 -12.82 -4.16 27.14
C GLY A 187 -12.71 -3.15 28.29
N LEU A 188 -12.63 -1.84 28.03
CA LEU A 188 -12.51 -0.81 29.08
C LEU A 188 -13.86 -0.47 29.74
N PRO A 189 -14.97 -0.28 29.00
CA PRO A 189 -16.26 0.06 29.59
C PRO A 189 -16.85 -1.10 30.41
N SER A 190 -17.46 -0.78 31.55
CA SER A 190 -18.33 -1.68 32.33
C SER A 190 -19.81 -1.44 32.03
N ALA A 191 -20.69 -2.32 32.53
CA ALA A 191 -22.14 -2.22 32.34
C ALA A 191 -22.73 -0.86 32.79
N ASP A 192 -22.18 -0.27 33.85
CA ASP A 192 -22.65 0.99 34.44
C ASP A 192 -22.07 2.24 33.75
N THR A 193 -21.25 2.06 32.71
CA THR A 193 -20.61 3.19 32.03
C THR A 193 -21.67 4.14 31.44
N PRO A 194 -21.60 5.46 31.73
CA PRO A 194 -22.48 6.44 31.11
C PRO A 194 -22.39 6.41 29.59
N LEU A 195 -23.52 6.58 28.89
CA LEU A 195 -23.57 6.52 27.42
C LEU A 195 -22.56 7.47 26.77
N ALA A 196 -22.40 8.69 27.29
CA ALA A 196 -21.44 9.66 26.77
C ALA A 196 -19.99 9.14 26.83
N LEU A 197 -19.61 8.47 27.91
CA LEU A 197 -18.26 7.91 28.06
C LEU A 197 -18.06 6.66 27.19
N LEU A 198 -19.10 5.83 27.04
CA LEU A 198 -19.07 4.70 26.10
C LEU A 198 -18.88 5.16 24.65
N LEU A 199 -19.60 6.20 24.23
CA LEU A 199 -19.46 6.76 22.87
C LEU A 199 -18.09 7.42 22.67
N LEU A 200 -17.57 8.12 23.70
CA LEU A 200 -16.24 8.70 23.66
C LEU A 200 -15.14 7.64 23.57
N ASP A 201 -15.25 6.56 24.36
CA ASP A 201 -14.34 5.43 24.30
C ASP A 201 -14.34 4.81 22.89
N GLY A 202 -15.51 4.55 22.32
CA GLY A 202 -15.65 4.09 20.93
C GLY A 202 -14.98 5.03 19.94
N ALA A 203 -15.20 6.34 20.07
CA ALA A 203 -14.59 7.34 19.18
C ALA A 203 -13.06 7.36 19.28
N VAL A 204 -12.51 7.33 20.49
CA VAL A 204 -11.05 7.35 20.74
C VAL A 204 -10.42 6.05 20.26
N THR A 205 -11.01 4.90 20.61
CA THR A 205 -10.56 3.57 20.18
C THR A 205 -10.55 3.48 18.66
N GLY A 206 -11.64 3.89 18.00
CA GLY A 206 -11.72 3.95 16.54
C GLY A 206 -10.70 4.90 15.94
N ALA A 207 -10.49 6.09 16.49
CA ALA A 207 -9.48 7.03 15.99
C ALA A 207 -8.07 6.44 16.04
N VAL A 208 -7.69 5.78 17.14
CA VAL A 208 -6.38 5.14 17.29
C VAL A 208 -6.23 3.95 16.35
N ALA A 209 -7.24 3.06 16.29
CA ALA A 209 -7.23 1.91 15.39
C ALA A 209 -7.15 2.34 13.92
N GLY A 210 -7.94 3.34 13.52
CA GLY A 210 -7.92 3.91 12.18
C GLY A 210 -6.64 4.66 11.85
N ALA A 211 -5.97 5.26 12.84
CA ALA A 211 -4.64 5.83 12.65
C ALA A 211 -3.60 4.74 12.35
N VAL A 212 -3.61 3.63 13.10
CA VAL A 212 -2.76 2.46 12.85
C VAL A 212 -3.01 1.90 11.45
N LEU A 213 -4.29 1.62 11.14
CA LEU A 213 -4.73 1.14 9.82
C LEU A 213 -4.24 2.06 8.71
N GLY A 214 -4.46 3.37 8.88
CA GLY A 214 -4.14 4.39 7.91
C GLY A 214 -2.64 4.58 7.68
N VAL A 215 -1.80 4.54 8.73
CA VAL A 215 -0.34 4.61 8.56
C VAL A 215 0.17 3.44 7.74
N VAL A 216 -0.24 2.22 8.08
CA VAL A 216 0.23 1.00 7.41
C VAL A 216 -0.26 0.94 5.96
N THR A 217 -1.56 1.17 5.72
CA THR A 217 -2.13 1.12 4.37
C THR A 217 -1.68 2.31 3.50
N GLY A 218 -1.60 3.50 4.08
CA GLY A 218 -1.14 4.73 3.43
C GLY A 218 0.29 4.62 2.91
N TRP A 219 1.19 4.01 3.70
CA TRP A 219 2.57 3.73 3.30
C TRP A 219 2.67 2.90 2.02
N HIS A 220 1.72 1.97 1.82
CA HIS A 220 1.70 1.05 0.70
C HIS A 220 0.97 1.57 -0.55
N LEU A 221 0.25 2.70 -0.47
CA LEU A 221 -0.56 3.22 -1.59
C LEU A 221 0.22 3.37 -2.88
N ALA A 222 1.35 4.06 -2.87
CA ALA A 222 2.15 4.28 -4.09
C ALA A 222 2.64 2.97 -4.72
N SER A 223 2.74 1.88 -3.94
CA SER A 223 3.15 0.58 -4.46
C SER A 223 2.09 -0.09 -5.33
N LEU A 224 0.83 0.37 -5.29
CA LEU A 224 -0.24 -0.15 -6.13
C LEU A 224 -0.02 0.15 -7.61
N THR A 225 0.60 1.29 -7.94
CA THR A 225 0.90 1.68 -9.33
C THR A 225 2.39 1.60 -9.67
N GLY A 226 3.28 1.68 -8.67
CA GLY A 226 4.72 1.79 -8.85
C GLY A 226 5.55 0.66 -8.20
N PRO A 227 6.80 0.96 -7.80
CA PRO A 227 7.68 -0.02 -7.15
C PRO A 227 7.14 -0.46 -5.78
N PRO A 228 7.58 -1.63 -5.27
CA PRO A 228 7.36 -2.00 -3.88
C PRO A 228 7.80 -0.90 -2.90
N ALA A 229 7.16 -0.82 -1.73
CA ALA A 229 7.43 0.24 -0.75
C ALA A 229 8.92 0.33 -0.34
N HIS A 230 9.61 -0.80 -0.16
CA HIS A 230 11.05 -0.80 0.15
C HIS A 230 11.91 -0.23 -0.99
N ASN A 231 11.60 -0.57 -2.24
CA ASN A 231 12.30 -0.02 -3.41
C ASN A 231 12.07 1.48 -3.52
N ARG A 232 10.85 1.94 -3.19
CA ARG A 232 10.54 3.35 -3.15
C ARG A 232 11.40 4.09 -2.12
N VAL A 233 11.56 3.57 -0.91
CA VAL A 233 12.43 4.19 0.12
C VAL A 233 13.85 4.38 -0.41
N VAL A 234 14.40 3.35 -1.07
CA VAL A 234 15.74 3.44 -1.66
C VAL A 234 15.80 4.50 -2.77
N LEU A 235 14.80 4.56 -3.65
CA LEU A 235 14.72 5.55 -4.73
C LEU A 235 14.52 6.98 -4.21
N ASP A 236 13.68 7.19 -3.21
CA ASP A 236 13.42 8.48 -2.58
C ASP A 236 14.69 8.97 -1.85
N LEU A 237 15.42 8.07 -1.18
CA LEU A 237 16.71 8.39 -0.56
C LEU A 237 17.78 8.74 -1.60
N LEU A 238 17.85 8.01 -2.72
CA LEU A 238 18.75 8.31 -3.85
C LEU A 238 18.43 9.65 -4.51
N ALA A 239 17.16 10.04 -4.56
CA ALA A 239 16.70 11.32 -5.09
C ALA A 239 16.97 12.49 -4.12
N SER A 240 17.29 12.21 -2.86
CA SER A 240 17.44 13.24 -1.82
C SER A 240 18.88 13.78 -1.71
N PRO A 241 19.07 14.93 -1.04
CA PRO A 241 20.40 15.41 -0.65
C PRO A 241 21.17 14.41 0.22
N TRP A 242 20.47 13.55 0.97
CA TRP A 242 21.02 12.56 1.90
C TRP A 242 21.48 11.25 1.25
N ARG A 243 21.54 11.21 -0.09
CA ARG A 243 21.98 10.03 -0.86
C ARG A 243 23.36 9.49 -0.47
N GLY A 244 24.21 10.31 0.15
CA GLY A 244 25.41 9.87 0.89
C GLY A 244 26.28 8.88 0.12
N ARG A 245 26.62 7.74 0.74
CA ARG A 245 27.37 6.64 0.09
C ARG A 245 26.49 5.69 -0.74
N LEU A 246 25.17 5.86 -0.71
CA LEU A 246 24.23 4.96 -1.39
C LEU A 246 24.31 5.12 -2.91
N ASP A 247 24.44 6.35 -3.41
CA ASP A 247 24.60 6.66 -4.84
C ASP A 247 25.86 6.02 -5.46
N ARG A 248 26.87 5.72 -4.64
CA ARG A 248 28.07 4.95 -5.06
C ARG A 248 27.77 3.48 -5.28
N ARG A 249 26.77 2.90 -4.63
CA ARG A 249 26.52 1.44 -4.64
C ARG A 249 25.33 1.08 -5.52
N VAL A 250 24.34 1.96 -5.59
CA VAL A 250 23.04 1.70 -6.21
C VAL A 250 22.63 2.93 -7.01
N LEU A 251 22.02 2.71 -8.17
CA LEU A 251 21.36 3.73 -8.96
C LEU A 251 19.87 3.40 -9.14
N GLY A 252 19.05 4.40 -9.40
CA GLY A 252 17.68 4.17 -9.85
C GLY A 252 17.65 3.94 -11.36
N LEU A 253 16.98 2.87 -11.81
CA LEU A 253 16.79 2.56 -13.21
C LEU A 253 15.30 2.59 -13.55
N GLU A 254 14.93 3.34 -14.59
CA GLU A 254 13.59 3.33 -15.20
C GLU A 254 13.64 2.60 -16.54
N VAL A 255 12.81 1.57 -16.68
CA VAL A 255 12.62 0.82 -17.93
C VAL A 255 11.16 0.88 -18.35
N ARG A 256 10.90 1.02 -19.65
CA ARG A 256 9.53 0.96 -20.19
C ARG A 256 9.18 -0.47 -20.61
N GLY A 257 8.03 -0.97 -20.15
CA GLY A 257 7.50 -2.26 -20.54
C GLY A 257 7.12 -2.28 -22.02
N ARG A 258 7.62 -3.26 -22.78
CA ARG A 258 7.39 -3.34 -24.23
C ARG A 258 5.92 -3.52 -24.60
N ALA A 259 5.21 -4.40 -23.88
CA ALA A 259 3.82 -4.74 -24.17
C ALA A 259 2.83 -3.82 -23.45
N THR A 260 3.21 -3.32 -22.27
CA THR A 260 2.30 -2.57 -21.40
C THR A 260 2.50 -1.05 -21.49
N GLY A 261 3.62 -0.59 -22.06
CA GLY A 261 4.02 0.81 -22.08
C GLY A 261 4.34 1.41 -20.71
N ARG A 262 4.24 0.63 -19.62
CA ARG A 262 4.39 1.09 -18.22
C ARG A 262 5.85 1.38 -17.88
N ARG A 263 6.07 2.35 -16.99
CA ARG A 263 7.41 2.66 -16.46
C ARG A 263 7.67 1.84 -15.21
N TYR A 264 8.77 1.11 -15.19
CA TYR A 264 9.25 0.32 -14.06
C TYR A 264 10.48 0.98 -13.48
N ARG A 265 10.39 1.45 -12.23
CA ARG A 265 11.51 2.04 -11.50
C ARG A 265 12.03 1.06 -10.47
N LEU A 266 13.34 0.86 -10.42
CA LEU A 266 13.96 -0.02 -9.44
C LEU A 266 15.37 0.44 -9.08
N PRO A 267 15.79 0.25 -7.83
CA PRO A 267 17.19 0.35 -7.47
C PRO A 267 17.97 -0.84 -8.07
N VAL A 268 19.11 -0.57 -8.70
CA VAL A 268 20.02 -1.58 -9.22
C VAL A 268 21.45 -1.30 -8.79
N GLN A 269 22.19 -2.36 -8.48
CA GLN A 269 23.63 -2.27 -8.36
C GLN A 269 24.25 -2.06 -9.73
N TYR A 270 25.32 -1.26 -9.78
CA TYR A 270 26.02 -0.95 -11.02
C TYR A 270 27.52 -1.03 -10.83
N ALA A 271 28.24 -1.17 -11.94
CA ALA A 271 29.66 -0.89 -12.09
C ALA A 271 29.84 0.12 -13.23
N VAL A 272 31.05 0.67 -13.35
CA VAL A 272 31.39 1.66 -14.38
C VAL A 272 32.48 1.07 -15.24
N ASP A 273 32.26 1.02 -16.55
CA ASP A 273 33.28 0.73 -17.56
C ASP A 273 33.50 1.97 -18.46
N ASP A 274 34.42 1.88 -19.41
CA ASP A 274 34.76 3.00 -20.30
C ASP A 274 33.59 3.42 -21.22
N ASP A 275 32.63 2.52 -21.42
CA ASP A 275 31.46 2.70 -22.29
C ASP A 275 30.21 3.19 -21.55
N GLY A 276 30.19 3.18 -20.22
CA GLY A 276 29.07 3.62 -19.40
C GLY A 276 28.87 2.83 -18.10
N LEU A 277 27.60 2.59 -17.75
CA LEU A 277 27.22 1.84 -16.55
C LEU A 277 26.91 0.39 -16.91
N VAL A 278 27.39 -0.52 -16.08
CA VAL A 278 27.15 -1.96 -16.21
C VAL A 278 26.24 -2.42 -15.08
N VAL A 279 25.12 -3.04 -15.42
CA VAL A 279 24.12 -3.56 -14.47
C VAL A 279 23.88 -5.04 -14.75
N VAL A 280 23.80 -5.85 -13.69
CA VAL A 280 23.45 -7.27 -13.80
C VAL A 280 22.03 -7.49 -13.26
N PRO A 281 21.11 -8.08 -14.05
CA PRO A 281 19.84 -8.54 -13.53
C PRO A 281 20.05 -9.71 -12.56
N GLY A 282 20.02 -9.44 -11.25
CA GLY A 282 20.13 -10.51 -10.25
C GLY A 282 18.90 -11.41 -10.25
N ARG A 283 19.10 -12.74 -10.32
CA ARG A 283 18.05 -13.77 -10.53
C ARG A 283 17.26 -13.51 -11.82
N PRO A 284 17.93 -13.51 -12.99
CA PRO A 284 17.31 -13.15 -14.27
C PRO A 284 16.10 -14.03 -14.62
N GLU A 285 16.08 -15.28 -14.16
CA GLU A 285 14.99 -16.24 -14.30
C GLU A 285 13.70 -15.82 -13.57
N ARG A 286 13.80 -14.99 -12.53
CA ARG A 286 12.66 -14.49 -11.76
C ARG A 286 12.28 -13.05 -12.11
N LYS A 287 13.04 -12.37 -12.96
CA LYS A 287 12.87 -10.93 -13.25
C LYS A 287 12.70 -10.69 -14.74
N THR A 288 11.73 -9.85 -15.09
CA THR A 288 11.37 -9.57 -16.49
C THR A 288 11.72 -8.15 -16.94
N TRP A 289 12.30 -7.31 -16.08
CA TRP A 289 12.58 -5.92 -16.47
C TRP A 289 13.58 -5.84 -17.64
N TRP A 290 14.62 -6.68 -17.63
CA TRP A 290 15.70 -6.68 -18.62
C TRP A 290 15.25 -7.23 -19.98
N THR A 291 14.18 -8.02 -20.02
CA THR A 291 13.63 -8.56 -21.28
C THR A 291 12.88 -7.50 -22.10
N ASN A 292 12.60 -6.34 -21.51
CA ASN A 292 12.05 -5.18 -22.23
C ASN A 292 13.11 -4.43 -23.04
N LEU A 293 14.39 -4.72 -22.83
CA LEU A 293 15.51 -4.11 -23.55
C LEU A 293 15.80 -4.93 -24.82
N THR A 294 15.07 -4.65 -25.89
CA THR A 294 15.08 -5.48 -27.11
C THR A 294 16.01 -4.95 -28.20
N ALA A 295 16.26 -3.64 -28.21
CA ALA A 295 17.11 -2.98 -29.19
C ALA A 295 18.45 -2.56 -28.57
N PRO A 296 19.53 -2.45 -29.38
CA PRO A 296 20.86 -2.02 -28.91
C PRO A 296 20.90 -0.63 -28.25
N ALA A 297 19.87 0.19 -28.42
CA ALA A 297 19.76 1.51 -27.79
C ALA A 297 18.35 1.73 -27.23
N THR A 298 17.87 0.81 -26.38
CA THR A 298 16.52 0.93 -25.80
C THR A 298 16.47 2.11 -24.83
N PRO A 299 15.55 3.08 -24.98
CA PRO A 299 15.47 4.23 -24.08
C PRO A 299 15.18 3.82 -22.63
N VAL A 300 15.97 4.37 -21.70
CA VAL A 300 15.85 4.20 -20.25
C VAL A 300 16.04 5.56 -19.57
N ALA A 301 15.78 5.64 -18.27
CA ALA A 301 16.24 6.75 -17.45
C ALA A 301 17.02 6.25 -16.24
N VAL A 302 18.01 7.03 -15.82
CA VAL A 302 18.89 6.76 -14.68
C VAL A 302 18.68 7.86 -13.65
N LEU A 303 18.42 7.50 -12.41
CA LEU A 303 18.40 8.44 -11.29
C LEU A 303 19.84 8.78 -10.93
N TRP A 304 20.28 9.98 -11.29
CA TRP A 304 21.64 10.48 -11.14
C TRP A 304 21.63 11.88 -10.53
N GLY A 305 22.43 12.10 -9.48
CA GLY A 305 22.54 13.42 -8.85
C GLY A 305 21.25 13.93 -8.19
N GLY A 306 20.23 13.09 -8.03
CA GLY A 306 18.90 13.48 -7.55
C GLY A 306 17.83 13.47 -8.65
N ASP A 307 18.24 13.52 -9.92
CA ASP A 307 17.36 13.70 -11.06
C ASP A 307 17.32 12.49 -12.00
N TRP A 308 16.18 12.27 -12.65
CA TRP A 308 16.06 11.24 -13.68
C TRP A 308 16.61 11.76 -15.01
N VAL A 309 17.75 11.23 -15.43
CA VAL A 309 18.45 11.60 -16.67
C VAL A 309 18.18 10.55 -17.75
N PRO A 310 17.89 10.94 -19.00
CA PRO A 310 17.69 9.98 -20.09
C PRO A 310 18.97 9.20 -20.43
N GLY A 311 18.79 7.97 -20.89
CA GLY A 311 19.84 7.10 -21.37
C GLY A 311 19.35 6.04 -22.35
N ALA A 312 20.28 5.23 -22.83
CA ALA A 312 20.08 4.10 -23.72
C ALA A 312 20.72 2.86 -23.13
N ALA A 313 19.97 1.76 -23.11
CA ALA A 313 20.43 0.48 -22.57
C ALA A 313 20.47 -0.60 -23.65
N GLU A 314 21.49 -1.46 -23.53
CA GLU A 314 21.71 -2.64 -24.37
C GLU A 314 21.87 -3.88 -23.48
N VAL A 315 21.30 -5.01 -23.91
CA VAL A 315 21.55 -6.31 -23.28
C VAL A 315 22.69 -7.02 -23.99
N LEU A 316 23.79 -7.20 -23.29
CA LEU A 316 24.94 -8.00 -23.71
C LEU A 316 24.76 -9.46 -23.25
N ARG A 317 24.97 -10.39 -24.19
CA ARG A 317 24.92 -11.84 -23.97
C ARG A 317 26.29 -12.47 -24.26
N PRO A 318 26.58 -13.68 -23.76
CA PRO A 318 27.78 -14.43 -24.13
C PRO A 318 28.01 -14.44 -25.64
N GLY A 319 29.24 -14.20 -26.06
CA GLY A 319 29.63 -14.14 -27.47
C GLY A 319 29.43 -12.78 -28.16
N ARG A 320 28.75 -11.81 -27.53
CA ARG A 320 28.69 -10.43 -28.06
C ARG A 320 29.97 -9.64 -27.70
N PRO A 321 30.48 -8.78 -28.60
CA PRO A 321 31.56 -7.85 -28.28
C PRO A 321 31.22 -7.03 -27.02
N GLY A 322 32.21 -6.82 -26.14
CA GLY A 322 32.05 -6.07 -24.90
C GLY A 322 31.43 -6.85 -23.72
N TYR A 323 30.83 -8.03 -23.94
CA TYR A 323 30.20 -8.81 -22.87
C TYR A 323 31.19 -9.22 -21.76
N GLU A 324 32.31 -9.85 -22.11
CA GLU A 324 33.27 -10.34 -21.11
C GLU A 324 33.93 -9.20 -20.33
N HIS A 325 34.20 -8.08 -21.00
CA HIS A 325 34.72 -6.88 -20.34
C HIS A 325 33.70 -6.34 -19.33
N ALA A 326 32.46 -6.09 -19.75
CA ALA A 326 31.41 -5.58 -18.86
C ALA A 326 31.15 -6.54 -17.68
N ARG A 327 31.06 -7.84 -17.94
CA ARG A 327 30.90 -8.89 -16.93
C ARG A 327 32.05 -8.88 -15.91
N THR A 328 33.28 -8.79 -16.38
CA THR A 328 34.48 -8.75 -15.53
C THR A 328 34.51 -7.47 -14.69
N THR A 329 34.19 -6.32 -15.28
CA THR A 329 34.11 -5.04 -14.58
C THR A 329 33.07 -5.09 -13.46
N TYR A 330 31.90 -5.68 -13.72
CA TYR A 330 30.88 -5.89 -12.69
C TYR A 330 31.37 -6.83 -11.57
N ALA A 331 31.98 -7.96 -11.92
CA ALA A 331 32.47 -8.95 -10.96
C ALA A 331 33.60 -8.40 -10.07
N ARG A 332 34.49 -7.56 -10.63
CA ARG A 332 35.57 -6.90 -9.87
C ARG A 332 35.02 -5.97 -8.79
N ARG A 333 33.97 -5.21 -9.11
CA ARG A 333 33.29 -4.32 -8.16
C ARG A 333 32.51 -5.10 -7.11
N TRP A 334 31.81 -6.16 -7.53
CA TRP A 334 30.93 -6.94 -6.66
C TRP A 334 31.45 -8.36 -6.45
N ARG A 335 32.60 -8.48 -5.76
CA ARG A 335 33.32 -9.77 -5.58
C ARG A 335 32.51 -10.90 -4.95
N ARG A 336 31.48 -10.57 -4.17
CA ARG A 336 30.58 -11.55 -3.52
C ARG A 336 29.48 -12.06 -4.46
N THR A 337 29.29 -11.43 -5.61
CA THR A 337 28.25 -11.82 -6.57
C THR A 337 28.79 -12.89 -7.50
N ARG A 338 28.30 -14.12 -7.36
CA ARG A 338 28.56 -15.21 -8.31
C ARG A 338 27.69 -15.02 -9.54
N LEU A 339 28.32 -14.83 -10.71
CA LEU A 339 27.63 -14.67 -11.98
C LEU A 339 27.64 -16.01 -12.74
N PRO A 340 26.48 -16.62 -13.03
CA PRO A 340 26.39 -17.77 -13.93
C PRO A 340 27.03 -17.49 -15.30
N ALA A 341 27.47 -18.55 -16.00
CA ALA A 341 28.12 -18.40 -17.31
C ALA A 341 27.25 -17.67 -18.35
N ALA A 342 25.95 -17.93 -18.34
CA ALA A 342 24.98 -17.33 -19.25
C ALA A 342 24.29 -16.07 -18.69
N GLN A 343 24.86 -15.42 -17.67
CA GLN A 343 24.25 -14.27 -17.01
C GLN A 343 24.14 -13.07 -17.97
N PRO A 344 22.94 -12.57 -18.31
CA PRO A 344 22.82 -11.35 -19.10
C PRO A 344 23.44 -10.16 -18.35
N VAL A 345 24.09 -9.28 -19.10
CA VAL A 345 24.66 -8.01 -18.62
C VAL A 345 23.98 -6.87 -19.35
N VAL A 346 23.59 -5.81 -18.65
CA VAL A 346 22.99 -4.62 -19.25
C VAL A 346 24.00 -3.49 -19.21
N ARG A 347 24.31 -2.92 -20.37
CA ARG A 347 25.14 -1.73 -20.49
C ARG A 347 24.24 -0.52 -20.70
N ILE A 348 24.51 0.58 -20.00
CA ILE A 348 23.69 1.79 -20.03
C ILE A 348 24.59 2.98 -20.32
N ARG A 349 24.31 3.66 -21.42
CA ARG A 349 24.84 5.00 -21.74
C ARG A 349 23.80 6.02 -21.29
N TYR A 350 24.22 7.10 -20.65
CA TYR A 350 23.29 8.10 -20.13
C TYR A 350 23.88 9.50 -20.30
N ALA A 351 23.01 10.51 -20.36
CA ALA A 351 23.39 11.89 -20.66
C ALA A 351 23.95 12.67 -19.45
N GLY A 352 24.38 11.97 -18.38
CA GLY A 352 24.90 12.60 -17.17
C GLY A 352 26.42 12.80 -17.20
N PRO A 353 26.99 13.52 -16.21
CA PRO A 353 28.44 13.64 -16.05
C PRO A 353 29.10 12.25 -15.99
N ARG A 354 30.22 12.07 -16.71
CA ARG A 354 30.96 10.80 -16.66
C ARG A 354 31.36 10.51 -15.21
N ILE A 355 31.06 9.30 -14.74
CA ILE A 355 31.62 8.83 -13.48
C ILE A 355 33.08 8.56 -13.75
N GLU A 356 33.95 9.43 -13.24
CA GLU A 356 35.37 9.08 -13.17
C GLU A 356 35.49 7.74 -12.45
N SER A 357 36.24 6.82 -13.04
CA SER A 357 36.63 5.56 -12.41
C SER A 357 37.59 5.84 -11.25
N ARG A 358 37.15 6.59 -10.23
CA ARG A 358 37.91 6.74 -9.01
C ARG A 358 37.97 5.37 -8.35
N ALA A 359 39.13 4.74 -8.54
CA ALA A 359 39.58 3.57 -7.84
C ALA A 359 39.50 3.85 -6.33
N GLY A 360 38.35 3.55 -5.75
CA GLY A 360 38.10 3.57 -4.33
C GLY A 360 37.44 2.25 -3.97
N ASN A 361 38.24 1.35 -3.41
CA ASN A 361 37.81 0.10 -2.79
C ASN A 361 36.67 0.36 -1.77
N PRO A 362 35.81 -0.63 -1.47
CA PRO A 362 34.50 -0.45 -0.83
C PRO A 362 34.49 0.04 0.62
#